data_AF-A0A928WJ50-F1
#
_entry.id   AF-A0A928WJ50-F1
#
_cell.length_a   1.000
_cell.length_b   1.000
_cell.length_c   1.000
_cell.angle_alpha   90.00
_cell.angle_beta   90.00
_cell.angle_gamma   90.00
#
_symmetry.space_group_name_H-M   'P 1'
#
loop_
_entity.id
_entity.type
_entity.pdbx_description
1 polymer ?
#
loop_
_entity_poly.entity_id
_entity_poly.type
_entity_poly.pdbx_seq_one_letter_code
_entity_poly.pdbx_strand_id
1 'polypeptide(L)'
;MPKTATKAKTSKAQTPVSLNSYLQNEMARLAKMHGVRISVFEEFAHFVIENYKKKEPTISKPKPLSLTQLKAAIYQHFSVKNTTELKKSGAFKMATDGMDTLNLSLKDGWEKLYRKFIGILPGEENQQGYGCINGINIFNYFKPWQVFDLDPQTATNQDIKNAYHRLSKIYHPDIPETGDAAIFDSLTVMYKSISAEA
;
A
#
# COMPACT_ATOMS: atom_id res chain seq x y z
N MET A 1 -1.83 60.60 -18.88
CA MET A 1 -0.72 59.78 -19.45
C MET A 1 0.45 60.72 -19.70
N PRO A 2 1.72 60.37 -19.39
CA PRO A 2 2.35 59.08 -19.74
C PRO A 2 3.27 58.39 -18.69
N LYS A 3 3.37 57.07 -18.90
CA LYS A 3 4.52 56.13 -18.81
C LYS A 3 5.19 55.79 -17.45
N THR A 4 4.91 54.54 -17.08
CA THR A 4 5.59 53.55 -16.24
C THR A 4 7.12 53.53 -16.30
N ALA A 5 7.76 53.29 -15.15
CA ALA A 5 9.05 52.62 -15.05
C ALA A 5 9.02 51.56 -13.94
N THR A 6 9.03 50.30 -14.36
CA THR A 6 9.06 49.09 -13.52
C THR A 6 10.46 48.94 -12.92
N LYS A 7 10.59 48.96 -11.58
CA LYS A 7 11.82 48.55 -10.88
C LYS A 7 11.80 47.04 -10.66
N ALA A 8 12.71 46.35 -11.35
CA ALA A 8 13.02 44.94 -11.13
C ALA A 8 13.57 44.73 -9.71
N LYS A 9 13.01 43.75 -8.99
CA LYS A 9 13.53 43.24 -7.71
C LYS A 9 14.68 42.28 -8.02
N THR A 10 15.90 42.70 -7.73
CA THR A 10 17.10 41.87 -7.77
C THR A 10 17.06 40.83 -6.65
N SER A 11 17.10 39.55 -7.02
CA SER A 11 17.21 38.40 -6.11
C SER A 11 18.58 38.42 -5.42
N LYS A 12 18.59 38.34 -4.08
CA LYS A 12 19.80 38.21 -3.27
C LYS A 12 20.50 36.87 -3.60
N ALA A 13 21.68 36.94 -4.22
CA ALA A 13 22.59 35.82 -4.32
C ALA A 13 23.15 35.50 -2.92
N GLN A 14 22.95 34.26 -2.46
CA GLN A 14 23.53 33.75 -1.23
C GLN A 14 24.99 33.36 -1.48
N THR A 15 25.91 33.87 -0.67
CA THR A 15 27.34 33.55 -0.69
C THR A 15 27.56 32.08 -0.28
N PRO A 16 28.39 31.30 -1.00
CA PRO A 16 28.67 29.91 -0.64
C PRO A 16 29.38 29.85 0.72
N VAL A 17 28.89 28.99 1.61
CA VAL A 17 29.45 28.76 2.94
C VAL A 17 30.86 28.19 2.79
N SER A 18 31.90 28.92 3.22
CA SER A 18 33.29 28.44 3.13
C SER A 18 33.47 27.16 3.96
N LEU A 19 33.94 26.09 3.33
CA LEU A 19 34.30 24.84 4.00
C LEU A 19 35.48 25.07 4.95
N ASN A 20 35.52 24.36 6.08
CA ASN A 20 36.63 24.48 7.03
C ASN A 20 37.92 23.81 6.52
N SER A 21 39.05 24.17 7.12
CA SER A 21 40.37 23.69 6.69
C SER A 21 40.56 22.18 6.86
N TYR A 22 39.88 21.56 7.82
CA TYR A 22 39.91 20.09 7.99
C TYR A 22 39.31 19.37 6.78
N LEU A 23 38.13 19.80 6.33
CA LEU A 23 37.46 19.25 5.14
C LEU A 23 38.28 19.51 3.87
N GLN A 24 38.84 20.71 3.72
CA GLN A 24 39.69 21.06 2.56
C GLN A 24 40.94 20.16 2.46
N ASN A 25 41.60 19.90 3.59
CA ASN A 25 42.77 19.04 3.63
C ASN A 25 42.42 17.59 3.28
N GLU A 26 41.28 17.09 3.76
CA GLU A 26 40.84 15.72 3.46
C GLU A 26 40.39 15.57 2.00
N MET A 27 39.70 16.56 1.44
CA MET A 27 39.36 16.59 0.01
C MET A 27 40.61 16.59 -0.87
N ALA A 28 41.65 17.36 -0.51
CA ALA A 28 42.93 17.37 -1.23
C ALA A 28 43.65 16.01 -1.16
N ARG A 29 43.60 15.34 0.00
CA ARG A 29 44.16 13.99 0.19
C ARG A 29 43.45 12.97 -0.70
N LEU A 30 42.11 12.98 -0.71
CA LEU A 30 41.28 12.06 -1.50
C LEU A 30 41.40 12.32 -3.01
N ALA A 31 41.44 13.59 -3.42
CA ALA A 31 41.69 13.99 -4.80
C ALA A 31 43.00 13.43 -5.34
N LYS A 32 44.08 13.54 -4.56
CA LYS A 32 45.39 12.98 -4.90
C LYS A 32 45.38 11.45 -4.93
N MET A 33 44.70 10.81 -3.99
CA MET A 33 44.64 9.35 -3.88
C MET A 33 43.86 8.68 -5.01
N HIS A 34 42.76 9.30 -5.45
CA HIS A 34 41.86 8.71 -6.45
C HIS A 34 41.97 9.35 -7.84
N GLY A 35 42.87 10.33 -8.03
CA GLY A 35 43.03 11.04 -9.31
C GLY A 35 41.81 11.86 -9.71
N VAL A 36 40.97 12.26 -8.74
CA VAL A 36 39.74 13.03 -8.96
C VAL A 36 40.00 14.51 -8.66
N ARG A 37 39.41 15.41 -9.42
CA ARG A 37 39.55 16.87 -9.20
C ARG A 37 38.94 17.27 -7.86
N ILE A 38 39.64 18.12 -7.09
CA ILE A 38 39.19 18.63 -5.78
C ILE A 38 37.79 19.25 -5.87
N SER A 39 37.50 19.96 -6.96
CA SER A 39 36.20 20.61 -7.19
C SER A 39 35.01 19.65 -7.14
N VAL A 40 35.20 18.36 -7.48
CA VAL A 40 34.13 17.34 -7.40
C VAL A 40 33.77 17.04 -5.95
N PHE A 41 34.76 16.99 -5.07
CA PHE A 41 34.52 16.79 -3.64
C PHE A 41 33.94 18.04 -2.98
N GLU A 42 34.34 19.24 -3.43
CA GLU A 42 33.75 20.49 -2.95
C GLU A 42 32.26 20.58 -3.33
N GLU A 43 31.93 20.28 -4.58
CA GLU A 43 30.54 20.23 -5.05
C GLU A 43 29.71 19.23 -4.24
N PHE A 44 30.25 18.03 -3.99
CA PHE A 44 29.59 17.04 -3.15
C PHE A 44 29.45 17.49 -1.69
N ALA A 45 30.46 18.12 -1.11
CA ALA A 45 30.41 18.64 0.26
C ALA A 45 29.33 19.72 0.41
N HIS A 46 29.22 20.63 -0.56
CA HIS A 46 28.15 21.62 -0.61
C HIS A 46 26.78 20.95 -0.77
N PHE A 47 26.66 19.97 -1.66
CA PHE A 47 25.44 19.17 -1.81
C PHE A 47 25.01 18.53 -0.48
N VAL A 48 25.94 17.92 0.26
CA VAL A 48 25.64 17.35 1.58
C VAL A 48 25.20 18.44 2.56
N ILE A 49 25.89 19.57 2.66
CA ILE A 49 25.51 20.68 3.56
C ILE A 49 24.12 21.24 3.24
N GLU A 50 23.73 21.30 1.98
CA GLU A 50 22.41 21.76 1.55
C GLU A 50 21.30 20.74 1.80
N ASN A 51 21.64 19.44 1.83
CA ASN A 51 20.66 18.37 1.79
C ASN A 51 20.66 17.47 3.05
N TYR A 52 21.64 17.54 3.96
CA TYR A 52 21.76 16.62 5.12
C TYR A 52 20.61 16.72 6.13
N LYS A 53 19.93 17.87 6.18
CA LYS A 53 18.73 18.08 7.02
C LYS A 53 17.43 17.72 6.32
N LYS A 54 17.46 17.50 5.00
CA LYS A 54 16.29 17.05 4.27
C LYS A 54 16.08 15.60 4.68
N LYS A 55 14.96 15.34 5.34
CA LYS A 55 14.52 13.97 5.57
C LYS A 55 14.34 13.34 4.19
N GLU A 56 14.88 12.15 4.01
CA GLU A 56 14.46 11.32 2.88
C GLU A 56 12.92 11.29 2.85
N PRO A 57 12.29 11.26 1.67
CA PRO A 57 10.87 11.03 1.58
C PRO A 57 10.59 9.67 2.24
N THR A 58 10.23 9.71 3.52
CA THR A 58 9.80 8.52 4.24
C THR A 58 8.61 8.02 3.46
N ILE A 59 8.69 6.81 2.91
CA ILE A 59 7.53 6.06 2.44
C ILE A 59 6.65 5.90 3.67
N SER A 60 5.79 6.89 3.91
CA SER A 60 4.93 6.91 5.08
C SER A 60 3.97 5.76 4.90
N LYS A 61 4.00 4.79 5.82
CA LYS A 61 3.00 3.73 5.89
C LYS A 61 1.62 4.37 5.67
N PRO A 62 0.76 3.82 4.79
CA PRO A 62 -0.52 4.42 4.47
C PRO A 62 -1.28 4.72 5.76
N LYS A 63 -1.77 5.96 5.90
CA LYS A 63 -2.46 6.35 7.13
C LYS A 63 -3.72 5.47 7.28
N PRO A 64 -3.91 4.79 8.43
CA PRO A 64 -5.10 3.97 8.63
C PRO A 64 -6.37 4.79 8.47
N LEU A 65 -7.40 4.21 7.87
CA LEU A 65 -8.70 4.88 7.77
C LEU A 65 -9.23 5.24 9.16
N SER A 66 -9.71 6.46 9.27
CA SER A 66 -10.43 6.92 10.45
C SER A 66 -11.79 6.23 10.55
N LEU A 67 -12.34 6.15 11.77
CA LEU A 67 -13.67 5.57 12.00
C LEU A 67 -14.76 6.27 11.18
N THR A 68 -14.64 7.59 10.98
CA THR A 68 -15.56 8.37 10.16
C THR A 68 -15.52 7.95 8.69
N GLN A 69 -14.32 7.73 8.14
CA GLN A 69 -14.16 7.27 6.75
C GLN A 69 -14.68 5.84 6.56
N LEU A 70 -14.40 4.94 7.51
CA LEU A 70 -14.93 3.56 7.49
C LEU A 70 -16.46 3.56 7.47
N LYS A 71 -17.08 4.33 8.38
CA LYS A 71 -18.53 4.48 8.47
C LYS A 71 -19.12 5.05 7.18
N ALA A 72 -18.54 6.12 6.65
CA ALA A 72 -19.01 6.77 5.43
C ALA A 72 -19.03 5.80 4.23
N ALA A 73 -17.97 5.02 4.05
CA ALA A 73 -17.89 4.04 2.97
C ALA A 73 -18.97 2.94 3.10
N ILE A 74 -19.19 2.44 4.32
CA ILE A 74 -20.22 1.42 4.58
C ILE A 74 -21.62 1.99 4.40
N TYR A 75 -21.88 3.21 4.85
CA TYR A 75 -23.15 3.90 4.65
C TYR A 75 -23.46 4.07 3.16
N GLN A 76 -22.45 4.48 2.38
CA GLN A 76 -22.58 4.59 0.93
C GLN A 76 -22.88 3.24 0.27
N HIS A 77 -22.19 2.16 0.66
CA HIS A 77 -22.42 0.82 0.12
C HIS A 77 -23.84 0.32 0.36
N PHE A 78 -24.38 0.54 1.57
CA PHE A 78 -25.75 0.14 1.93
C PHE A 78 -26.81 1.20 1.61
N SER A 79 -26.45 2.32 0.97
CA SER A 79 -27.35 3.44 0.65
C SER A 79 -28.12 3.99 1.86
N VAL A 80 -27.46 4.13 3.01
CA VAL A 80 -28.02 4.65 4.27
C VAL A 80 -27.24 5.89 4.73
N LYS A 81 -27.80 6.69 5.65
CA LYS A 81 -27.16 7.95 6.10
C LYS A 81 -26.36 7.84 7.40
N ASN A 82 -26.70 6.87 8.25
CA ASN A 82 -26.15 6.77 9.59
C ASN A 82 -26.26 5.33 10.15
N THR A 83 -25.63 5.08 11.29
CA THR A 83 -25.66 3.75 11.95
C THR A 83 -27.07 3.29 12.30
N THR A 84 -27.99 4.21 12.64
CA THR A 84 -29.37 3.86 13.00
C THR A 84 -30.11 3.29 11.81
N GLU A 85 -29.98 3.92 10.64
CA GLU A 85 -30.53 3.42 9.37
C GLU A 85 -29.84 2.15 8.92
N LEU A 86 -28.51 2.04 9.07
CA LEU A 86 -27.76 0.83 8.75
C LEU A 86 -28.29 -0.38 9.51
N LYS A 87 -28.49 -0.26 10.83
CA LYS A 87 -29.03 -1.34 11.68
C LYS A 87 -30.47 -1.71 11.34
N LYS A 88 -31.25 -0.78 10.78
CA LYS A 88 -32.63 -1.02 10.33
C LYS A 88 -32.70 -1.59 8.91
N SER A 89 -31.66 -1.40 8.10
CA SER A 89 -31.60 -1.87 6.72
C SER A 89 -31.69 -3.39 6.65
N GLY A 90 -32.67 -3.89 5.89
CA GLY A 90 -32.81 -5.31 5.60
C GLY A 90 -31.60 -5.85 4.84
N ALA A 91 -31.07 -5.08 3.88
CA ALA A 91 -29.88 -5.44 3.11
C ALA A 91 -28.65 -5.63 4.01
N PHE A 92 -28.46 -4.75 5.00
CA PHE A 92 -27.37 -4.91 5.97
C PHE A 92 -27.56 -6.17 6.82
N LYS A 93 -28.75 -6.39 7.38
CA LYS A 93 -29.05 -7.59 8.19
C LYS A 93 -28.79 -8.88 7.44
N MET A 94 -29.25 -8.97 6.19
CA MET A 94 -29.01 -10.12 5.33
C MET A 94 -27.53 -10.30 5.01
N ALA A 95 -26.82 -9.21 4.69
CA ALA A 95 -25.40 -9.27 4.36
C ALA A 95 -24.53 -9.67 5.55
N THR A 96 -24.93 -9.32 6.77
CA THR A 96 -24.22 -9.66 8.01
C THR A 96 -24.76 -10.92 8.70
N ASP A 97 -25.69 -11.64 8.06
CA ASP A 97 -26.22 -12.88 8.62
C ASP A 97 -25.10 -13.93 8.73
N GLY A 98 -24.99 -14.57 9.90
CA GLY A 98 -23.87 -15.46 10.24
C GLY A 98 -22.54 -14.78 10.58
N MET A 99 -22.49 -13.45 10.73
CA MET A 99 -21.29 -12.73 11.20
C MET A 99 -21.28 -12.60 12.74
N ASP A 100 -21.06 -13.73 13.43
CA ASP A 100 -21.26 -13.86 14.89
C ASP A 100 -20.35 -12.96 15.76
N THR A 101 -19.30 -12.35 15.20
CA THR A 101 -18.32 -11.52 15.94
C THR A 101 -18.39 -10.02 15.62
N LEU A 102 -19.49 -9.56 15.00
CA LEU A 102 -19.61 -8.17 14.57
C LEU A 102 -19.99 -7.22 15.71
N ASN A 103 -19.00 -6.45 16.22
CA ASN A 103 -19.23 -5.41 17.23
C ASN A 103 -19.10 -3.99 16.64
N LEU A 104 -20.23 -3.35 16.34
CA LEU A 104 -20.27 -1.99 15.76
C LEU A 104 -19.97 -0.85 16.75
N SER A 105 -19.74 -1.16 18.02
CA SER A 105 -19.27 -0.19 19.02
C SER A 105 -17.75 -0.01 18.95
N LEU A 106 -17.03 -0.99 18.39
CA LEU A 106 -15.57 -0.99 18.27
C LEU A 106 -15.14 -0.72 16.83
N LYS A 107 -13.98 -0.07 16.67
CA LYS A 107 -13.39 0.18 15.34
C LYS A 107 -13.18 -1.12 14.55
N ASP A 108 -12.75 -2.19 15.24
CA ASP A 108 -12.53 -3.53 14.65
C ASP A 108 -13.77 -4.06 13.90
N GLY A 109 -14.98 -3.87 14.45
CA GLY A 109 -16.20 -4.29 13.75
C GLY A 109 -16.43 -3.53 12.45
N TRP A 110 -16.10 -2.24 12.41
CA TRP A 110 -16.17 -1.44 11.18
C TRP A 110 -15.10 -1.84 10.16
N GLU A 111 -13.91 -2.19 10.62
CA GLU A 111 -12.84 -2.71 9.76
C GLU A 111 -13.24 -4.05 9.15
N LYS A 112 -13.81 -4.98 9.93
CA LYS A 112 -14.35 -6.26 9.41
C LYS A 112 -15.39 -6.06 8.31
N LEU A 113 -16.34 -5.14 8.51
CA LEU A 113 -17.32 -4.79 7.47
C LEU A 113 -16.65 -4.21 6.23
N TYR A 114 -15.67 -3.33 6.43
CA TYR A 114 -14.94 -2.72 5.34
C TYR A 114 -14.22 -3.78 4.49
N ARG A 115 -13.51 -4.71 5.14
CA ARG A 115 -12.82 -5.82 4.46
C ARG A 115 -13.78 -6.71 3.66
N LYS A 116 -14.98 -6.95 4.21
CA LYS A 116 -15.99 -7.82 3.59
C LYS A 116 -16.70 -7.18 2.40
N PHE A 117 -17.08 -5.91 2.50
CA PHE A 117 -18.00 -5.28 1.54
C PHE A 117 -17.39 -4.19 0.67
N ILE A 118 -16.32 -3.54 1.14
CA ILE A 118 -15.76 -2.37 0.47
C ILE A 118 -14.47 -2.75 -0.25
N GLY A 119 -13.45 -3.19 0.50
CA GLY A 119 -12.14 -3.45 -0.08
C GLY A 119 -11.03 -3.57 0.95
N ILE A 120 -9.80 -3.39 0.48
CA ILE A 120 -8.59 -3.58 1.28
C ILE A 120 -8.29 -2.31 2.06
N LEU A 121 -7.93 -2.47 3.33
CA LEU A 121 -7.56 -1.33 4.17
C LEU A 121 -6.17 -0.80 3.77
N PRO A 122 -5.93 0.52 3.87
CA PRO A 122 -4.61 1.09 3.61
C PRO A 122 -3.54 0.46 4.50
N GLY A 123 -2.46 -0.02 3.88
CA GLY A 123 -1.37 -0.71 4.56
C GLY A 123 -1.58 -2.22 4.73
N GLU A 124 -2.74 -2.74 4.31
CA GLU A 124 -3.00 -4.19 4.15
C GLU A 124 -2.87 -4.65 2.69
N GLU A 125 -2.41 -3.76 1.81
CA GLU A 125 -2.01 -4.08 0.44
C GLU A 125 -0.56 -4.56 0.44
N ASN A 126 -0.24 -5.53 -0.43
CA ASN A 126 1.10 -6.11 -0.57
C ASN A 126 1.61 -6.77 0.73
N GLN A 127 0.69 -7.34 1.52
CA GLN A 127 1.04 -8.08 2.73
C GLN A 127 1.89 -9.31 2.40
N GLN A 128 2.79 -9.63 3.33
CA GLN A 128 3.66 -10.81 3.29
C GLN A 128 3.49 -11.60 4.58
N GLY A 129 3.68 -12.92 4.51
CA GLY A 129 3.57 -13.83 5.65
C GLY A 129 2.47 -14.85 5.49
N TYR A 130 2.08 -15.48 6.60
CA TYR A 130 1.09 -16.55 6.61
C TYR A 130 -0.26 -16.11 6.02
N GLY A 131 -0.80 -16.93 5.12
CA GLY A 131 -2.06 -16.67 4.42
C GLY A 131 -2.00 -15.52 3.40
N CYS A 132 -0.85 -14.88 3.19
CA CYS A 132 -0.70 -13.80 2.22
C CYS A 132 -0.26 -14.35 0.87
N ILE A 133 -1.13 -14.22 -0.14
CA ILE A 133 -0.87 -14.65 -1.51
C ILE A 133 -1.10 -13.45 -2.42
N ASN A 134 -0.12 -13.14 -3.28
CA ASN A 134 -0.15 -11.98 -4.19
C ASN A 134 -0.52 -10.67 -3.49
N GLY A 135 0.05 -10.47 -2.30
CA GLY A 135 -0.10 -9.25 -1.52
C GLY A 135 -1.39 -9.15 -0.69
N ILE A 136 -2.21 -10.20 -0.66
CA ILE A 136 -3.48 -10.22 0.07
C ILE A 136 -3.56 -11.39 1.03
N ASN A 137 -3.96 -11.11 2.28
CA ASN A 137 -4.28 -12.15 3.23
C ASN A 137 -5.66 -12.77 2.92
N ILE A 138 -5.67 -14.02 2.48
CA ILE A 138 -6.85 -14.75 2.00
C ILE A 138 -7.87 -15.06 3.11
N PHE A 139 -7.46 -14.99 4.38
CA PHE A 139 -8.35 -15.17 5.54
C PHE A 139 -9.11 -13.89 5.88
N ASN A 140 -8.54 -12.74 5.51
CA ASN A 140 -9.15 -11.43 5.74
C ASN A 140 -9.96 -10.94 4.55
N TYR A 141 -9.60 -11.37 3.34
CA TYR A 141 -10.12 -10.82 2.09
C TYR A 141 -10.50 -11.93 1.10
N PHE A 142 -11.72 -11.84 0.58
CA PHE A 142 -12.16 -12.68 -0.53
C PHE A 142 -11.95 -11.94 -1.86
N LYS A 143 -10.75 -12.09 -2.44
CA LYS A 143 -10.33 -11.41 -3.67
C LYS A 143 -9.74 -12.42 -4.67
N PRO A 144 -10.56 -13.34 -5.20
CA PRO A 144 -10.09 -14.48 -6.00
C PRO A 144 -9.22 -14.06 -7.20
N TRP A 145 -9.64 -13.05 -7.97
CA TRP A 145 -8.88 -12.53 -9.10
C TRP A 145 -7.47 -12.07 -8.74
N GLN A 146 -7.32 -11.31 -7.65
CA GLN A 146 -6.01 -10.85 -7.18
C GLN A 146 -5.18 -11.99 -6.59
N VAL A 147 -5.81 -12.91 -5.84
CA VAL A 147 -5.14 -14.08 -5.26
C VAL A 147 -4.59 -15.01 -6.35
N PHE A 148 -5.30 -15.17 -7.47
CA PHE A 148 -4.83 -15.97 -8.60
C PHE A 148 -3.92 -15.22 -9.57
N ASP A 149 -3.70 -13.92 -9.37
CA ASP A 149 -2.96 -13.03 -10.28
C ASP A 149 -3.55 -13.03 -11.69
N LEU A 150 -4.86 -12.80 -11.77
CA LEU A 150 -5.67 -12.83 -12.99
C LEU A 150 -6.48 -11.55 -13.15
N ASP A 151 -6.65 -11.13 -14.40
CA ASP A 151 -7.54 -10.02 -14.77
C ASP A 151 -8.95 -10.57 -15.06
N PRO A 152 -10.00 -10.13 -14.34
CA PRO A 152 -11.38 -10.57 -14.57
C PRO A 152 -11.92 -10.30 -15.97
N GLN A 153 -11.33 -9.37 -16.74
CA GLN A 153 -11.80 -9.00 -18.07
C GLN A 153 -11.15 -9.83 -19.19
N THR A 154 -9.97 -10.41 -18.94
CA THR A 154 -9.19 -11.08 -20.00
C THR A 154 -8.84 -12.53 -19.68
N ALA A 155 -8.94 -12.96 -18.42
CA ALA A 155 -8.57 -14.31 -18.01
C ALA A 155 -9.52 -15.34 -18.63
N THR A 156 -8.95 -16.42 -19.18
CA THR A 156 -9.71 -17.55 -19.70
C THR A 156 -9.93 -18.62 -18.63
N ASN A 157 -10.88 -19.53 -18.87
CA ASN A 157 -11.07 -20.71 -18.03
C ASN A 157 -9.81 -21.57 -17.87
N GLN A 158 -8.93 -21.57 -18.88
CA GLN A 158 -7.66 -22.28 -18.78
C GLN A 158 -6.68 -21.56 -17.85
N ASP A 159 -6.66 -20.22 -17.87
CA ASP A 159 -5.82 -19.42 -16.97
C ASP A 159 -6.23 -19.60 -15.52
N ILE A 160 -7.53 -19.62 -15.23
CA ILE A 160 -8.08 -19.89 -13.90
C ILE A 160 -7.64 -21.27 -13.39
N LYS A 161 -7.76 -22.30 -14.22
CA LYS A 161 -7.30 -23.67 -13.89
C LYS A 161 -5.80 -23.74 -13.65
N ASN A 162 -5.02 -23.08 -14.51
CA ASN A 162 -3.57 -23.06 -14.41
C ASN A 162 -3.10 -22.34 -13.14
N ALA A 163 -3.70 -21.20 -12.82
CA ALA A 163 -3.39 -20.42 -11.63
C ALA A 163 -3.73 -21.21 -10.36
N TYR A 164 -4.91 -21.83 -10.30
CA TYR A 164 -5.30 -22.70 -9.19
C TYR A 164 -4.33 -23.86 -9.03
N HIS A 165 -4.04 -24.60 -10.10
CA HIS A 165 -3.12 -25.74 -10.06
C HIS A 165 -1.71 -25.34 -9.61
N ARG A 166 -1.20 -24.17 -10.02
CA ARG A 166 0.08 -23.62 -9.56
C ARG A 166 0.08 -23.41 -8.05
N LEU A 167 -0.97 -22.78 -7.49
CA LEU A 167 -1.06 -22.55 -6.05
C LEU A 167 -1.32 -23.85 -5.27
N SER A 168 -2.12 -24.78 -5.81
CA SER A 168 -2.33 -26.10 -5.22
C SER A 168 -1.02 -26.85 -5.07
N LYS A 169 -0.12 -26.81 -6.04
CA LYS A 169 1.21 -27.46 -5.93
C LYS A 169 2.08 -26.92 -4.79
N ILE A 170 1.82 -25.70 -4.33
CA ILE A 170 2.56 -25.06 -3.25
C ILE A 170 1.88 -25.37 -1.91
N TYR A 171 0.56 -25.20 -1.84
CA TYR A 171 -0.18 -25.21 -0.57
C TYR A 171 -0.96 -26.50 -0.29
N HIS A 172 -0.94 -27.50 -1.17
CA HIS A 172 -1.64 -28.76 -0.92
C HIS A 172 -1.15 -29.40 0.41
N PRO A 173 -2.04 -29.93 1.27
CA PRO A 173 -1.68 -30.44 2.60
C PRO A 173 -0.54 -31.48 2.60
N ASP A 174 -0.43 -32.24 1.52
CA ASP A 174 0.58 -33.30 1.36
C ASP A 174 1.99 -32.77 1.01
N ILE A 175 2.15 -31.47 0.73
CA ILE A 175 3.45 -30.89 0.40
C ILE A 175 4.23 -30.61 1.68
N PRO A 176 5.43 -31.18 1.86
CA PRO A 176 6.27 -30.88 3.01
C PRO A 176 6.64 -29.39 3.06
N GLU A 177 6.69 -28.82 4.27
CA GLU A 177 7.09 -27.43 4.58
C GLU A 177 6.12 -26.32 4.12
N THR A 178 5.49 -26.45 2.95
CA THR A 178 4.61 -25.41 2.39
C THR A 178 3.12 -25.78 2.38
N GLY A 179 2.78 -27.05 2.60
CA GLY A 179 1.41 -27.53 2.64
C GLY A 179 0.62 -26.97 3.82
N ASP A 180 -0.58 -26.45 3.54
CA ASP A 180 -1.50 -25.91 4.55
C ASP A 180 -2.96 -26.10 4.13
N ALA A 181 -3.70 -26.90 4.90
CA ALA A 181 -5.08 -27.23 4.61
C ALA A 181 -6.01 -26.02 4.64
N ALA A 182 -5.82 -25.08 5.58
CA ALA A 182 -6.67 -23.90 5.67
C ALA A 182 -6.46 -22.95 4.47
N ILE A 183 -5.21 -22.82 4.00
CA ILE A 183 -4.90 -22.06 2.79
C ILE A 183 -5.48 -22.77 1.57
N PHE A 184 -5.28 -24.08 1.44
CA PHE A 184 -5.77 -24.87 0.33
C PHE A 184 -7.30 -24.84 0.21
N ASP A 185 -8.01 -24.96 1.32
CA ASP A 185 -9.48 -24.88 1.37
C ASP A 185 -9.97 -23.50 0.92
N SER A 186 -9.33 -22.42 1.41
CA SER A 186 -9.63 -21.05 0.99
C SER A 186 -9.43 -20.85 -0.52
N LEU A 187 -8.31 -21.34 -1.06
CA LEU A 187 -8.03 -21.31 -2.50
C LEU A 187 -9.08 -22.10 -3.30
N THR A 188 -9.52 -23.26 -2.80
CA THR A 188 -10.54 -24.07 -3.45
C THR A 188 -11.88 -23.35 -3.53
N VAL A 189 -12.29 -22.69 -2.45
CA VAL A 189 -13.53 -21.88 -2.43
C VAL A 189 -13.42 -20.70 -3.39
N MET A 190 -12.28 -20.00 -3.40
CA MET A 190 -12.03 -18.90 -4.33
C MET A 190 -12.05 -19.35 -5.79
N TYR A 191 -11.40 -20.46 -6.11
CA TYR A 191 -11.40 -21.05 -7.46
C TYR A 191 -12.82 -21.36 -7.93
N LYS A 192 -13.62 -22.01 -7.08
CA LYS A 192 -15.03 -22.32 -7.39
C LYS A 192 -15.85 -21.06 -7.67
N SER A 193 -15.61 -19.97 -6.93
CA SER A 193 -16.37 -18.73 -7.12
C SER A 193 -16.16 -18.09 -8.50
N ILE A 194 -14.93 -18.05 -9.01
CA ILE A 194 -14.63 -17.44 -10.31
C ILE A 194 -14.72 -18.41 -11.48
N SER A 195 -14.68 -19.72 -11.22
CA SER A 195 -14.87 -20.74 -12.27
C SER A 195 -16.34 -20.99 -12.59
N ALA A 196 -17.26 -20.63 -11.69
CA ALA A 196 -18.69 -20.70 -11.95
C ALA A 196 -19.22 -19.48 -12.72
N GLU A 197 -18.45 -18.38 -12.71
CA GLU A 197 -18.78 -17.10 -13.37
C GLU A 197 -18.14 -16.96 -14.77
N ALA A 198 -17.24 -17.87 -15.17
CA ALA A 198 -16.45 -17.82 -16.40
C ALA A 198 -16.87 -18.84 -17.47
#